data_AF-A0A3D4INR4-F1
#
_entry.id   AF-A0A3D4INR4-F1
#
_cell.length_a   1.000
_cell.length_b   1.000
_cell.length_c   1.000
_cell.angle_alpha   90.00
_cell.angle_beta   90.00
_cell.angle_gamma   90.00
#
_symmetry.space_group_name_H-M   'P 1'
#
loop_
_entity.id
_entity.type
_entity.pdbx_description
1 polymer ?
#
loop_
_entity_poly.entity_id
_entity_poly.type
_entity_poly.pdbx_seq_one_letter_code
_entity_poly.pdbx_strand_id
1 'polypeptide(L)'
;MLVNPDSIIAEIYQFMNVGTDDKLVNKVVRETSFENVSGGRKSGEEDQNSYFRKGMVGDWMNHFGDREKEIIKQIGGEEIIHWSYEKDLNW
;
A
#
# COMPACT_ATOMS: atom_id res chain seq x y z
N MET A 1 -0.04 6.47 1.18
CA MET A 1 0.74 6.25 2.41
C MET A 1 2.12 5.64 2.16
N LEU A 2 2.32 4.76 1.17
CA LEU A 2 3.59 4.05 1.02
C LEU A 2 4.73 4.84 0.35
N VAL A 3 4.40 5.85 -0.46
CA VAL A 3 5.42 6.66 -1.17
C VAL A 3 5.87 7.86 -0.34
N ASN A 4 4.94 8.53 0.35
CA ASN A 4 5.20 9.73 1.18
C ASN A 4 4.33 9.70 2.46
N PRO A 5 4.66 8.87 3.46
CA PRO A 5 3.83 8.71 4.65
C PRO A 5 3.73 10.01 5.48
N ASP A 6 4.83 10.76 5.62
CA ASP A 6 4.87 11.99 6.43
C ASP A 6 3.95 13.08 5.89
N SER A 7 3.99 13.34 4.56
CA SER A 7 3.12 14.31 3.90
C SER A 7 1.65 13.97 4.12
N ILE A 8 1.29 12.69 3.95
CA ILE A 8 -0.10 12.25 4.07
C ILE A 8 -0.60 12.36 5.51
N ILE A 9 0.23 12.02 6.50
CA ILE A 9 -0.15 12.16 7.90
C ILE A 9 -0.29 13.64 8.27
N ALA A 10 0.59 14.51 7.78
CA ALA A 10 0.46 15.96 7.95
C ALA A 10 -0.84 16.50 7.33
N GLU A 11 -1.20 16.06 6.12
CA GLU A 11 -2.46 16.42 5.45
C GLU A 11 -3.69 15.95 6.25
N ILE A 12 -3.67 14.72 6.79
CA ILE A 12 -4.74 14.20 7.65
C ILE A 12 -4.85 15.04 8.93
N TYR A 13 -3.73 15.40 9.55
CA TYR A 13 -3.73 16.21 10.77
C TYR A 13 -4.28 17.61 10.53
N GLN A 14 -3.88 18.23 9.43
CA GLN A 14 -4.43 19.50 8.99
C GLN A 14 -5.94 19.40 8.73
N PHE A 15 -6.39 18.33 8.06
CA PHE A 15 -7.81 18.08 7.83
C PHE A 15 -8.61 17.93 9.13
N MET A 16 -8.04 17.27 10.14
CA MET A 16 -8.66 17.13 11.47
C MET A 16 -8.49 18.35 12.38
N ASN A 17 -7.78 19.39 11.93
CA ASN A 17 -7.42 20.57 12.70
C ASN A 17 -6.69 20.23 14.02
N VAL A 18 -5.79 19.25 13.98
CA VAL A 18 -4.89 18.89 15.08
C VAL A 18 -3.47 19.39 14.79
N GLY A 19 -2.61 19.47 15.82
CA GLY A 19 -1.25 20.00 15.66
C GLY A 19 -0.40 19.19 14.67
N THR A 20 0.26 19.88 13.74
CA THR A 20 1.12 19.31 12.69
C THR A 20 2.61 19.47 13.04
N ASP A 21 2.99 19.18 14.28
CA ASP A 21 4.41 19.21 14.68
C ASP A 21 5.16 18.02 14.05
N ASP A 22 6.31 18.29 13.45
CA ASP A 22 7.10 17.27 12.74
C ASP A 22 7.47 16.09 13.64
N LYS A 23 7.70 16.29 14.95
CA LYS A 23 8.01 15.18 15.87
C LYS A 23 6.81 14.27 16.05
N LEU A 24 5.60 14.83 16.08
CA LEU A 24 4.37 14.06 16.19
C LEU A 24 4.13 13.24 14.91
N VAL A 25 4.26 13.87 13.74
CA VAL A 25 4.12 13.20 12.43
C VAL A 25 5.11 12.04 12.30
N ASN A 26 6.40 12.31 12.52
CA ASN A 26 7.45 11.29 12.44
C ASN A 26 7.22 10.14 13.44
N LYS A 27 6.76 10.46 14.66
CA LYS A 27 6.45 9.44 15.66
C LYS A 27 5.34 8.52 15.17
N VAL A 28 4.24 9.09 14.66
CA VAL A 28 3.11 8.29 14.18
C VAL A 28 3.49 7.47 12.96
N VAL A 29 4.17 8.06 11.97
CA VAL A 29 4.66 7.32 10.79
C VAL A 29 5.51 6.11 11.19
N ARG A 30 6.43 6.29 12.15
CA ARG A 30 7.23 5.17 12.67
C ARG A 30 6.38 4.12 13.37
N GLU A 31 5.49 4.53 14.27
CA GLU A 31 4.67 3.62 15.09
C GLU A 31 3.64 2.85 14.24
N THR A 32 3.14 3.44 13.16
CA THR A 32 2.19 2.81 12.24
C THR A 32 2.84 2.19 11.01
N SER A 33 4.18 2.21 10.91
CA SER A 33 4.90 1.57 9.80
C SER A 33 4.64 0.07 9.79
N PHE A 34 4.66 -0.54 8.59
CA PHE A 34 4.51 -1.99 8.46
C PHE A 34 5.53 -2.74 9.31
N GLU A 35 6.78 -2.28 9.32
CA GLU A 35 7.85 -2.88 10.12
C GLU A 35 7.49 -2.90 11.60
N ASN A 36 6.97 -1.79 12.15
CA ASN A 36 6.61 -1.75 13.56
C ASN A 36 5.39 -2.62 13.89
N VAL A 37 4.31 -2.55 13.09
CA VAL A 37 3.06 -3.29 13.39
C VAL A 37 3.16 -4.79 13.08
N SER A 38 4.08 -5.19 12.19
CA SER A 38 4.31 -6.60 11.83
C SER A 38 5.27 -7.34 12.76
N GLY A 39 5.82 -6.67 13.77
CA GLY A 39 6.80 -7.24 14.69
C GLY A 39 8.24 -7.23 14.16
N GLY A 40 8.58 -6.31 13.27
CA GLY A 40 9.93 -6.09 12.73
C GLY A 40 10.15 -6.63 11.32
N ARG A 41 9.12 -7.13 10.63
CA ARG A 41 9.26 -7.62 9.26
C ARG A 41 9.35 -6.48 8.26
N LYS A 42 10.24 -6.62 7.28
CA LYS A 42 10.34 -5.64 6.20
C LYS A 42 9.20 -5.83 5.21
N SER A 43 8.83 -4.75 4.51
CA SER A 43 7.88 -4.83 3.40
C SER A 43 8.36 -5.86 2.37
N GLY A 44 7.49 -6.80 2.00
CA GLY A 44 7.80 -7.93 1.12
C GLY A 44 8.02 -9.26 1.86
N GLU A 45 8.36 -9.25 3.15
CA GLU A 45 8.51 -10.46 3.96
C GLU A 45 7.14 -11.00 4.37
N GLU A 46 6.71 -12.09 3.72
CA GLU A 46 5.39 -12.67 3.93
C GLU A 46 5.30 -13.53 5.20
N ASP A 47 4.21 -13.36 5.94
CA ASP A 47 3.70 -14.32 6.91
C ASP A 47 2.20 -14.53 6.67
N GLN A 48 1.82 -15.72 6.20
CA GLN A 48 0.43 -16.07 5.86
C GLN A 48 -0.47 -16.24 7.09
N ASN A 49 0.11 -16.44 8.28
CA ASN A 49 -0.63 -16.58 9.53
C ASN A 49 -0.78 -15.25 10.27
N SER A 50 -0.17 -14.18 9.76
CA SER A 50 -0.25 -12.84 10.35
C SER A 50 -1.35 -12.01 9.69
N TYR A 51 -2.04 -11.19 10.49
CA TYR A 51 -2.93 -10.15 9.97
C TYR A 51 -2.18 -9.16 9.06
N PHE A 52 -0.93 -8.82 9.41
CA PHE A 52 -0.07 -7.93 8.63
C PHE A 52 0.73 -8.75 7.60
N ARG A 53 0.08 -9.29 6.58
CA ARG A 53 0.66 -10.33 5.71
C ARG A 53 2.01 -9.97 5.05
N LYS A 54 2.09 -8.91 4.23
CA LYS A 54 3.28 -8.62 3.40
C LYS A 54 3.65 -7.14 3.24
N GLY A 55 2.72 -6.21 3.49
CA GLY A 55 3.03 -4.77 3.55
C GLY A 55 3.36 -4.10 2.21
N MET A 56 3.02 -4.70 1.07
CA MET A 56 3.40 -4.22 -0.26
C MET A 56 2.21 -4.04 -1.21
N VAL A 57 2.34 -3.07 -2.14
CA VAL A 57 1.40 -2.90 -3.27
C VAL A 57 1.79 -3.86 -4.39
N GLY A 58 0.80 -4.30 -5.17
CA GLY A 58 1.06 -5.05 -6.39
C GLY A 58 1.34 -6.54 -6.19
N ASP A 59 1.29 -7.05 -4.95
CA ASP A 59 1.59 -8.47 -4.69
C ASP A 59 0.67 -9.42 -5.45
N TRP A 60 -0.55 -8.97 -5.78
CA TRP A 60 -1.52 -9.72 -6.58
C TRP A 60 -0.94 -10.22 -7.92
N MET A 61 -0.02 -9.48 -8.54
CA MET A 61 0.64 -9.86 -9.80
C MET A 61 1.43 -11.17 -9.68
N ASN A 62 1.91 -11.51 -8.47
CA ASN A 62 2.69 -12.73 -8.23
C ASN A 62 1.81 -14.00 -8.13
N HIS A 63 0.49 -13.85 -8.04
CA HIS A 63 -0.44 -14.94 -7.76
C HIS A 63 -1.31 -15.34 -8.96
N PHE A 64 -1.36 -14.53 -10.02
CA PHE A 64 -2.14 -14.82 -11.21
C PHE A 64 -1.28 -15.35 -12.35
N GLY A 65 -1.68 -16.47 -12.94
CA GLY A 65 -1.14 -16.96 -14.19
C GLY A 65 -1.69 -16.19 -15.39
N ASP A 66 -1.15 -16.50 -16.57
CA ASP A 66 -1.48 -15.77 -17.80
C ASP A 66 -2.98 -15.82 -18.12
N ARG A 67 -3.62 -16.98 -17.88
CA ARG A 67 -5.06 -17.14 -18.14
C ARG A 67 -5.91 -16.27 -17.23
N GLU A 68 -5.57 -16.21 -15.95
CA GLU A 68 -6.29 -15.38 -14.98
C GLU A 68 -6.12 -13.89 -15.31
N LYS A 69 -4.91 -13.48 -15.71
CA LYS A 69 -4.64 -12.10 -16.15
C LYS A 69 -5.50 -11.71 -17.35
N GLU A 70 -5.61 -12.57 -18.37
CA GLU A 70 -6.47 -12.31 -19.53
C GLU A 70 -7.94 -12.14 -19.15
N ILE A 71 -8.44 -12.96 -18.22
CA ILE A 71 -9.82 -12.83 -17.72
C ILE A 71 -10.00 -11.50 -16.98
N ILE A 72 -9.05 -11.11 -16.13
CA ILE A 72 -9.12 -9.85 -15.38
C ILE A 72 -9.09 -8.65 -16.34
N LYS A 73 -8.24 -8.69 -17.38
CA LYS A 73 -8.18 -7.64 -18.43
C LYS A 73 -9.53 -7.47 -19.12
N GLN A 74 -10.23 -8.57 -19.42
CA GLN A 74 -11.56 -8.54 -20.04
C GLN A 74 -12.66 -8.02 -19.11
N ILE A 75 -12.58 -8.31 -17.81
CA ILE A 75 -13.62 -7.94 -16.85
C ILE A 75 -13.45 -6.50 -16.35
N GLY A 76 -12.22 -6.06 -16.12
CA GLY A 76 -11.96 -4.81 -15.41
C GLY A 76 -10.58 -4.18 -15.69
N GLY A 77 -9.96 -4.51 -16.83
CA GLY A 77 -8.61 -4.02 -17.15
C GLY A 77 -8.54 -2.50 -17.25
N GLU A 78 -9.57 -1.87 -17.82
CA GLU A 78 -9.66 -0.41 -17.95
C GLU A 78 -9.79 0.28 -16.59
N GLU A 79 -10.50 -0.31 -15.63
CA GLU A 79 -10.68 0.21 -14.28
C GLU A 79 -9.37 0.15 -13.47
N ILE A 80 -8.59 -0.93 -13.64
CA ILE A 80 -7.26 -1.06 -13.03
C ILE A 80 -6.33 0.05 -13.55
N ILE A 81 -6.38 0.36 -14.84
CA ILE A 81 -5.61 1.45 -15.44
C ILE A 81 -6.14 2.82 -14.96
N HIS A 82 -7.46 3.00 -14.95
CA HIS A 82 -8.12 4.23 -14.51
C HIS A 82 -7.73 4.62 -13.07
N TRP A 83 -7.63 3.63 -12.17
CA TRP A 83 -7.20 3.82 -10.79
C TRP A 83 -5.67 3.80 -10.60
N SER A 84 -4.90 3.79 -11.69
CA SER A 84 -3.43 3.86 -11.69
C SER A 84 -2.75 2.68 -10.98
N TYR A 85 -3.41 1.53 -10.91
CA TYR A 85 -2.76 0.29 -10.47
C TYR A 85 -1.83 -0.27 -11.54
N GLU A 86 -2.14 -0.04 -12.82
CA GLU A 86 -1.32 -0.40 -13.97
C GLU A 86 -1.30 0.71 -15.02
N LYS A 87 -0.34 0.67 -15.95
CA LYS A 87 -0.15 1.70 -16.98
C LYS A 87 -0.95 1.46 -18.25
N ASP A 88 -1.07 0.20 -18.65
CA ASP A 88 -1.71 -0.26 -19.89
C ASP A 88 -2.05 -1.75 -19.77
N LEU A 89 -2.62 -2.41 -20.77
CA LEU A 89 -3.03 -3.82 -20.68
C LEU A 89 -1.87 -4.85 -20.83
N ASN A 90 -0.60 -4.42 -20.83
CA ASN A 90 0.55 -5.32 -21.01
C ASN A 90 1.16 -5.85 -19.70
N TRP A 91 0.43 -5.81 -18.58
CA TRP A 91 0.80 -6.43 -17.30
C TRP A 91 0.48 -7.93 -17.19
#